data_AF-A0A6N8BCI9-F1
#
_entry.id   AF-A0A6N8BCI9-F1
#
_cell.length_a   1.000
_cell.length_b   1.000
_cell.length_c   1.000
_cell.angle_alpha   90.00
_cell.angle_beta   90.00
_cell.angle_gamma   90.00
#
_symmetry.space_group_name_H-M   'P 1'
#
loop_
_entity.id
_entity.type
_entity.pdbx_description
1 polymer ?
#
loop_
_entity_poly.entity_id
_entity_poly.type
_entity_poly.pdbx_seq_one_letter_code
_entity_poly.pdbx_strand_id
1 'polypeptide(L)'
;MKAVNRVIKETALEFANQAISKGCAVITDGLTAYPQLKSQGYTHERVLSSSPEAEEKIHWVHALISNAKAFMVGTFHGLDKSHLQVLFR
;
A
#
# COMPACT_ATOMS: atom_id res chain seq x y z
N MET A 1 -5.61 -11.07 7.10
CA MET A 1 -4.62 -10.58 6.12
C MET A 1 -3.55 -11.65 5.95
N LYS A 2 -3.29 -12.12 4.72
CA LYS A 2 -2.29 -13.16 4.44
C LYS A 2 -0.93 -12.47 4.25
N ALA A 3 0.07 -12.83 5.04
CA ALA A 3 1.44 -12.37 4.83
C ALA A 3 2.03 -13.06 3.59
N VAL A 4 2.77 -12.30 2.77
CA VAL A 4 3.51 -12.82 1.62
C VAL A 4 4.98 -12.49 1.76
N ASN A 5 5.85 -13.41 1.36
CA ASN A 5 7.30 -13.21 1.46
C ASN A 5 7.81 -12.12 0.52
N ARG A 6 7.10 -11.86 -0.59
CA ARG A 6 7.46 -10.84 -1.57
C ARG A 6 6.21 -10.29 -2.24
N VAL A 7 6.17 -8.97 -2.43
CA VAL A 7 5.15 -8.31 -3.24
C VAL A 7 5.59 -8.34 -4.70
N ILE A 8 5.05 -9.30 -5.45
CA ILE A 8 5.23 -9.48 -6.90
C ILE A 8 3.89 -9.38 -7.62
N LYS A 9 3.92 -9.42 -8.95
CA LYS A 9 2.73 -9.25 -9.81
C LYS A 9 1.63 -10.25 -9.45
N GLU A 10 2.01 -11.50 -9.23
CA GLU A 10 1.12 -12.62 -8.96
C GLU A 10 0.43 -12.44 -7.60
N THR A 11 1.21 -12.14 -6.55
CA THR A 11 0.67 -11.93 -5.19
C THR A 11 -0.20 -10.69 -5.10
N ALA A 12 0.17 -9.61 -5.81
CA ALA A 12 -0.61 -8.37 -5.85
C ALA A 12 -1.95 -8.59 -6.57
N LEU A 13 -1.95 -9.36 -7.66
CA LEU A 13 -3.17 -9.69 -8.38
C LEU A 13 -4.09 -10.63 -7.61
N GLU A 14 -3.53 -11.66 -6.95
CA GLU A 14 -4.28 -12.56 -6.08
C GLU A 14 -5.01 -11.77 -4.99
N PHE A 15 -4.31 -10.85 -4.33
CA PHE A 15 -4.89 -9.97 -3.32
C PHE A 15 -5.99 -9.07 -3.90
N ALA A 16 -5.74 -8.40 -5.03
CA ALA A 16 -6.72 -7.53 -5.66
C ALA A 16 -8.00 -8.27 -6.05
N ASN A 17 -7.90 -9.50 -6.56
CA ASN A 17 -9.06 -10.32 -6.89
C ASN A 17 -9.90 -10.71 -5.67
N GLN A 18 -9.29 -10.84 -4.50
CA GLN A 18 -9.96 -11.21 -3.25
C GLN A 18 -10.56 -9.99 -2.53
N ALA A 19 -9.89 -8.85 -2.60
CA ALA A 19 -10.18 -7.68 -1.77
C ALA A 19 -10.87 -6.54 -2.53
N ILE A 20 -10.84 -6.52 -3.86
CA ILE A 20 -11.32 -5.41 -4.68
C ILE A 20 -12.31 -5.92 -5.72
N SER A 21 -13.51 -5.34 -5.72
CA SER A 21 -14.53 -5.60 -6.72
C SER A 21 -14.03 -5.29 -8.14
N LYS A 22 -14.42 -6.13 -9.11
CA LYS A 22 -14.09 -5.92 -10.53
C LYS A 22 -14.67 -4.60 -11.04
N GLY A 23 -13.95 -3.94 -11.96
CA GLY A 23 -14.34 -2.65 -12.51
C GLY A 23 -14.00 -1.44 -11.63
N CYS A 24 -13.53 -1.63 -10.39
CA CYS A 24 -13.09 -0.52 -9.56
C CYS A 24 -11.85 0.18 -10.14
N ALA A 25 -11.76 1.49 -9.85
CA ALA A 25 -10.54 2.25 -10.04
C ALA A 25 -9.57 2.01 -8.88
N VAL A 26 -8.32 1.67 -9.21
CA VAL A 26 -7.23 1.43 -8.27
C VAL A 26 -6.15 2.47 -8.52
N ILE A 27 -5.86 3.27 -7.49
CA ILE A 27 -4.80 4.28 -7.50
C ILE A 27 -3.62 3.74 -6.69
N THR A 28 -2.41 3.80 -7.23
CA THR A 28 -1.20 3.27 -6.57
C THR A 28 -0.03 4.25 -6.64
N ASP A 29 0.87 4.15 -5.67
CA ASP A 29 2.15 4.89 -5.55
C ASP A 29 3.17 4.56 -6.66
N GLY A 30 2.86 3.55 -7.48
CA GLY A 30 3.62 3.20 -8.65
C GLY A 30 4.67 2.13 -8.48
N LEU A 31 4.53 1.25 -7.49
CA LEU A 31 5.24 -0.02 -7.47
C LEU A 31 5.00 -0.82 -8.78
N THR A 32 6.05 -1.45 -9.30
CA THR A 32 6.04 -2.20 -10.58
C THR A 32 5.24 -3.50 -10.53
N ALA A 33 4.73 -3.87 -9.36
CA ALA A 33 3.90 -5.05 -9.14
C ALA A 33 2.41 -4.82 -9.45
N TYR A 34 1.96 -3.63 -9.83
CA TYR A 34 0.55 -3.32 -10.08
C TYR A 34 0.10 -3.15 -11.56
N PRO A 35 0.96 -2.94 -12.58
CA PRO A 35 0.51 -2.70 -13.96
C PRO A 35 -0.42 -3.78 -14.54
N GLN A 36 -0.30 -5.04 -14.11
CA GLN A 36 -1.15 -6.14 -14.59
C GLN A 36 -2.60 -6.09 -14.06
N LEU A 37 -2.94 -5.14 -13.19
CA LEU A 37 -4.34 -4.93 -12.80
C LEU A 37 -5.19 -4.50 -14.00
N LYS A 38 -4.63 -3.73 -14.95
CA LYS A 38 -5.35 -3.31 -16.17
C LYS A 38 -5.81 -4.50 -17.01
N SER A 39 -4.99 -5.54 -17.15
CA SER A 39 -5.34 -6.73 -17.93
C SER A 39 -6.38 -7.62 -17.25
N GLN A 40 -6.82 -7.28 -16.03
CA GLN A 40 -7.71 -8.07 -15.19
C GLN A 40 -9.05 -7.37 -14.91
N GLY A 41 -9.35 -6.33 -15.70
CA GLY A 41 -10.62 -5.60 -15.64
C GLY A 41 -10.67 -4.49 -14.59
N TYR A 42 -9.52 -4.04 -14.08
CA TYR A 42 -9.43 -2.88 -13.19
C TYR A 42 -8.99 -1.64 -13.97
N THR A 43 -9.55 -0.49 -13.62
CA THR A 43 -8.96 0.79 -14.03
C THR A 43 -7.78 1.05 -13.10
N HIS A 44 -6.56 1.20 -13.64
CA HIS A 44 -5.37 1.42 -12.81
C HIS A 44 -4.72 2.77 -13.13
N GLU A 45 -4.62 3.60 -12.10
CA GLU A 45 -3.93 4.88 -12.13
C GLU A 45 -2.66 4.80 -11.30
N ARG A 46 -1.55 5.22 -11.90
CA ARG A 46 -0.24 5.26 -11.25
C ARG A 46 0.11 6.70 -10.92
N VAL A 47 0.19 7.00 -9.63
CA VAL A 47 0.57 8.32 -9.12
C VAL A 47 1.91 8.17 -8.44
N LEU A 48 2.96 8.64 -9.10
CA LEU A 48 4.31 8.61 -8.54
C LEU A 48 4.42 9.64 -7.42
N SER A 49 5.18 9.35 -6.38
CA SER A 49 5.47 10.30 -5.29
C SER A 49 6.12 11.60 -5.77
N SER A 50 6.74 11.60 -6.96
CA SER A 50 7.30 12.80 -7.60
C SER A 50 6.27 13.63 -8.38
N SER A 51 5.03 13.15 -8.50
CA SER A 51 3.95 13.88 -9.18
C SER A 51 3.44 15.02 -8.30
N PRO A 52 3.12 16.21 -8.88
CA PRO A 52 2.46 17.29 -8.15
C PRO A 52 1.15 16.87 -7.49
N GLU A 53 0.44 15.92 -8.10
CA GLU A 53 -0.86 15.41 -7.63
C GLU A 53 -0.74 14.31 -6.57
N ALA A 54 0.49 13.86 -6.25
CA ALA A 54 0.70 12.73 -5.34
C ALA A 54 0.22 12.99 -3.93
N GLU A 55 0.48 14.21 -3.44
CA GLU A 55 0.02 14.65 -2.13
C GLU A 55 -1.49 14.51 -2.06
N GLU A 56 -2.24 15.11 -2.99
CA GLU A 56 -3.70 15.06 -2.98
C GLU A 56 -4.26 13.63 -3.10
N LYS A 57 -3.77 12.85 -4.07
CA LYS A 57 -4.36 11.55 -4.42
C LYS A 57 -4.04 10.43 -3.42
N ILE A 58 -2.92 10.52 -2.71
CA ILE A 58 -2.44 9.46 -1.80
C ILE A 58 -2.39 9.94 -0.33
N HIS A 59 -2.72 11.22 -0.04
CA HIS A 59 -2.69 11.80 1.32
C HIS A 59 -3.29 10.86 2.39
N TRP A 60 -4.52 10.42 2.16
CA TRP A 60 -5.26 9.60 3.13
C TRP A 60 -4.63 8.22 3.36
N VAL A 61 -4.00 7.64 2.33
CA VAL A 61 -3.28 6.37 2.47
C VAL A 61 -2.04 6.57 3.35
N HIS A 62 -1.27 7.63 3.12
CA HIS A 62 -0.12 7.96 3.96
C HIS A 62 -0.54 8.30 5.40
N ALA A 63 -1.62 9.05 5.59
CA ALA A 63 -2.16 9.36 6.91
C ALA A 63 -2.61 8.10 7.67
N LEU A 64 -3.31 7.18 7.00
CA LEU A 64 -3.72 5.89 7.56
C LEU A 64 -2.51 5.07 8.00
N ILE A 65 -1.48 4.96 7.16
CA ILE A 65 -0.24 4.24 7.46
C ILE A 65 0.48 4.89 8.66
N SER A 66 0.60 6.21 8.70
CA SER A 66 1.22 6.95 9.81
C SER A 66 0.48 6.73 11.13
N ASN A 67 -0.86 6.77 11.11
CA ASN A 67 -1.67 6.49 12.29
C ASN A 67 -1.54 5.03 12.76
N ALA A 68 -1.51 4.07 11.83
CA ALA A 68 -1.29 2.67 12.17
C ALA A 68 0.09 2.45 12.82
N LYS A 69 1.15 3.08 12.29
CA LYS A 69 2.49 3.07 12.90
C LYS A 69 2.47 3.66 14.31
N ALA A 70 1.86 4.83 14.48
CA ALA A 70 1.74 5.47 15.79
C ALA A 70 0.96 4.61 16.80
N PHE A 71 -0.14 3.99 16.36
CA PHE A 71 -0.93 3.07 17.19
C PHE A 71 -0.11 1.86 17.64
N MET A 72 0.67 1.26 16.74
CA MET A 72 1.53 0.13 17.08
C MET A 72 2.56 0.50 18.16
N VAL A 73 3.22 1.65 18.00
CA VAL A 73 4.21 2.14 18.97
C VAL A 73 3.57 2.49 20.31
N GLY A 74 2.43 3.18 20.29
CA GLY A 74 1.74 3.61 21.51
C GLY A 74 1.07 2.49 22.29
N THR A 75 0.68 1.40 21.63
CA THR A 75 0.00 0.27 22.30
C THR A 75 0.99 -0.80 22.74
N PHE A 76 1.94 -1.18 21.88
CA PHE A 76 2.90 -2.24 22.16
C PHE A 76 4.19 -1.68 22.75
N HIS A 77 4.16 -1.39 24.05
CA HIS A 77 5.29 -0.87 24.82
C HIS A 77 6.51 -1.81 24.88
N GLY A 78 6.37 -3.07 24.43
CA GLY A 78 7.43 -4.08 24.38
C GLY A 78 8.06 -4.32 23.01
N LEU A 79 7.67 -3.58 21.97
CA LEU A 79 8.41 -3.58 20.71
C LEU A 79 9.75 -2.88 20.94
N ASP A 80 10.84 -3.66 20.98
CA ASP A 80 12.17 -3.14 21.21
C ASP A 80 12.48 -2.00 20.22
N LYS A 81 13.01 -0.88 20.72
CA LYS A 81 13.22 0.35 19.94
C LYS A 81 14.08 0.12 18.69
N SER A 82 14.90 -0.94 18.70
CA SER A 82 15.75 -1.37 17.59
C SER A 82 14.98 -1.74 16.32
N HIS A 83 13.78 -2.31 16.43
CA HIS A 83 12.97 -2.72 15.26
C HIS A 83 12.00 -1.64 14.77
N LEU A 84 11.71 -0.64 15.61
CA LEU A 84 10.77 0.45 15.26
C LEU A 84 11.43 1.56 14.45
N GLN A 85 12.73 1.83 14.62
CA GLN A 85 13.42 2.92 13.90
C GLN A 85 13.37 2.79 12.37
N VAL A 86 13.30 1.57 11.82
CA VAL A 86 13.20 1.34 10.37
C VAL A 86 11.86 1.81 9.80
N LEU A 87 10.80 1.83 10.61
CA LEU A 87 9.46 2.21 10.18
C LEU A 87 9.23 3.74 10.13
N PHE A 88 10.06 4.53 10.80
CA PHE A 88 9.91 5.99 10.94
C PHE A 88 11.04 6.78 10.26
N ARG A 89 11.80 6.17 9.36
CA ARG A 89 12.85 6.86 8.60
C ARG A 89 12.34 7.40 7.27
#